data_AF-A0A9D8R1W4-F1
#
_entry.id   AF-A0A9D8R1W4-F1
#
_cell.length_a   1.000
_cell.length_b   1.000
_cell.length_c   1.000
_cell.angle_alpha   90.00
_cell.angle_beta   90.00
_cell.angle_gamma   90.00
#
_symmetry.space_group_name_H-M   'P 1'
#
loop_
_entity.id
_entity.type
_entity.pdbx_description
1 polymer ?
#
loop_
_entity_poly.entity_id
_entity_poly.type
_entity_poly.pdbx_seq_one_letter_code
_entity_poly.pdbx_strand_id
1 'polypeptide(L)'
;MKRIIITFVLALFVVAGQAKDKVIERPAFKQTNSLGVIPVKVELTKDATIVHFRIRYATWRAWSLAANPRLEADGQTFACQKGRIITHEGKEVLADETFEFEKEYEKNARKDSVILYFDPLPKGTKTFDFIEDDDPRSWNTFGIRLDNKLYPELLPAYKPRKDDGKPLEPLTLKYGEAKATITMHGDSIKGFGWFEEKGCDPITNEYIAKTTKDDFTLFYSQPAYSTVEPRFIGTKLDLTGQFPMYLIPGETVTLDIDPVACLAMQVDVAAGKPTGYCVGGTIGD
;
A
#
# COMPACT_ATOMS: atom_id res chain seq x y z
N MET A 1 4.91 59.30 -28.52
CA MET A 1 3.82 58.70 -27.70
C MET A 1 3.23 57.41 -28.30
N LYS A 2 3.06 57.27 -29.63
CA LYS A 2 2.51 56.03 -30.25
C LYS A 2 3.42 54.78 -30.22
N ARG A 3 4.74 54.92 -30.04
CA ARG A 3 5.68 53.78 -29.97
C ARG A 3 5.85 53.17 -28.58
N ILE A 4 5.46 53.88 -27.51
CA ILE A 4 5.60 53.39 -26.12
C ILE A 4 4.38 52.52 -25.73
N ILE A 5 3.21 52.77 -26.33
CA ILE A 5 1.99 52.00 -26.06
C ILE A 5 2.08 50.59 -26.66
N ILE A 6 2.76 50.41 -27.80
CA ILE A 6 2.89 49.10 -28.46
C ILE A 6 3.80 48.15 -27.67
N THR A 7 4.83 48.66 -26.98
CA THR A 7 5.75 47.83 -26.18
C THR A 7 5.10 47.34 -24.88
N PHE A 8 4.19 48.12 -24.27
CA PHE A 8 3.48 47.68 -23.06
C PHE A 8 2.36 46.66 -23.34
N VAL A 9 1.72 46.73 -24.51
CA VAL A 9 0.67 45.75 -24.88
C VAL A 9 1.28 44.40 -25.30
N LEU A 10 2.51 44.38 -25.83
CA LEU A 10 3.21 43.13 -26.16
C LEU A 10 3.80 42.42 -24.91
N ALA A 11 4.10 43.16 -23.85
CA ALA A 11 4.59 42.61 -22.58
C ALA A 11 3.48 42.00 -21.70
N LEU A 12 2.21 42.36 -21.94
CA LEU A 12 1.05 41.80 -21.22
C LEU A 12 0.56 40.45 -21.79
N PHE A 13 1.07 40.01 -22.94
CA PHE A 13 0.66 38.75 -23.58
C PHE A 13 1.60 37.55 -23.32
N VAL A 14 2.69 37.72 -22.57
CA VAL A 14 3.66 36.64 -22.26
C VAL A 14 3.75 36.35 -20.76
N VAL A 15 2.61 36.43 -20.06
CA VAL A 15 2.41 35.71 -18.79
C VAL A 15 1.21 34.78 -18.94
N ALA A 16 1.13 34.07 -20.07
CA ALA A 16 0.53 32.75 -20.03
C ALA A 16 1.45 31.92 -19.13
N GLY A 17 1.11 31.82 -17.85
CA GLY A 17 1.88 31.06 -16.88
C GLY A 17 2.11 29.67 -17.45
N GLN A 18 3.35 29.39 -17.86
CA GLN A 18 3.79 28.03 -18.08
C GLN A 18 3.64 27.36 -16.73
N ALA A 19 2.54 26.63 -16.54
CA ALA A 19 2.38 25.74 -15.42
C ALA A 19 3.58 24.81 -15.51
N LYS A 20 4.58 25.03 -14.64
CA LYS A 20 5.75 24.17 -14.60
C LYS A 20 5.26 22.75 -14.42
N ASP A 21 5.74 21.86 -15.26
CA ASP A 21 5.49 20.43 -15.12
C ASP A 21 5.86 20.05 -13.68
N LYS A 22 4.90 19.44 -12.98
CA LYS A 22 5.07 19.07 -11.58
C LYS A 22 5.45 17.60 -11.53
N VAL A 23 6.61 17.32 -10.96
CA VAL A 23 7.13 15.96 -10.78
C VAL A 23 7.01 15.57 -9.30
N ILE A 24 6.47 14.38 -9.07
CA ILE A 24 6.30 13.75 -7.76
C ILE A 24 7.10 12.46 -7.81
N GLU A 25 8.22 12.43 -7.10
CA GLU A 25 9.09 11.26 -7.01
C GLU A 25 8.62 10.37 -5.87
N ARG A 26 8.45 9.07 -6.13
CA ARG A 26 7.97 8.08 -5.17
C ARG A 26 6.71 8.57 -4.43
N PRO A 27 5.58 8.77 -5.13
CA PRO A 27 4.37 9.24 -4.48
C PRO A 27 3.92 8.26 -3.38
N ALA A 28 3.53 8.79 -2.22
CA ALA A 28 2.84 7.98 -1.22
C ALA A 28 1.44 7.61 -1.72
N PHE A 29 0.95 6.42 -1.38
CA PHE A 29 -0.40 5.99 -1.69
C PHE A 29 -1.06 5.36 -0.47
N LYS A 30 -2.40 5.40 -0.43
CA LYS A 30 -3.18 4.98 0.74
C LYS A 30 -3.20 3.46 0.83
N GLN A 31 -3.36 2.79 -0.32
CA GLN A 31 -3.63 1.37 -0.37
C GLN A 31 -3.30 0.78 -1.74
N THR A 32 -3.07 -0.53 -1.80
CA THR A 32 -2.99 -1.30 -3.03
C THR A 32 -3.52 -2.71 -2.79
N ASN A 33 -4.08 -3.36 -3.82
CA ASN A 33 -4.43 -4.79 -3.79
C ASN A 33 -3.35 -5.69 -4.42
N SER A 34 -2.28 -5.10 -4.93
CA SER A 34 -1.17 -5.83 -5.51
C SER A 34 0.15 -5.09 -5.32
N LEU A 35 1.21 -5.85 -5.07
CA LEU A 35 2.58 -5.34 -5.15
C LEU A 35 3.21 -5.62 -6.52
N GLY A 36 2.42 -6.04 -7.51
CA GLY A 36 2.86 -6.31 -8.88
C GLY A 36 3.38 -5.06 -9.58
N VAL A 37 2.69 -3.94 -9.40
CA VAL A 37 2.94 -2.67 -10.07
C VAL A 37 2.95 -1.56 -9.02
N ILE A 38 4.07 -0.85 -8.91
CA ILE A 38 4.28 0.17 -7.88
C ILE A 38 4.55 1.52 -8.55
N PRO A 39 3.78 2.58 -8.25
CA PRO A 39 4.06 3.90 -8.79
C PRO A 39 5.36 4.45 -8.18
N VAL A 40 6.31 4.82 -9.03
CA VAL A 40 7.63 5.32 -8.63
C VAL A 40 7.86 6.79 -9.00
N LYS A 41 7.08 7.34 -9.94
CA LYS A 41 7.11 8.76 -10.31
C LYS A 41 5.80 9.16 -10.98
N VAL A 42 5.33 10.39 -10.73
CA VAL A 42 4.22 11.01 -11.44
C VAL A 42 4.68 12.35 -12.03
N GLU A 43 4.42 12.57 -13.31
CA GLU A 43 4.64 13.84 -13.98
C GLU A 43 3.29 14.42 -14.40
N LEU A 44 3.00 15.63 -13.92
CA LEU A 44 1.81 16.40 -14.31
C LEU A 44 2.25 17.45 -15.32
N THR A 45 1.78 17.30 -16.55
CA THR A 45 2.02 18.25 -17.64
C THR A 45 0.71 18.93 -18.02
N LYS A 46 0.75 19.91 -18.93
CA LYS A 46 -0.45 20.52 -19.48
C LYS A 46 -1.32 19.53 -20.29
N ASP A 47 -0.72 18.51 -20.89
CA ASP A 47 -1.37 17.64 -21.88
C ASP A 47 -1.58 16.21 -21.38
N ALA A 48 -0.93 15.81 -20.29
CA ALA A 48 -0.97 14.44 -19.79
C ALA A 48 -0.61 14.33 -18.30
N THR A 49 -1.17 13.29 -17.68
CA THR A 49 -0.67 12.72 -16.43
C THR A 49 0.17 11.50 -16.78
N ILE A 50 1.46 11.50 -16.43
CA ILE A 50 2.37 10.40 -16.75
C ILE A 50 2.71 9.68 -15.45
N VAL A 51 2.41 8.38 -15.38
CA VAL A 51 2.72 7.56 -14.20
C VAL A 51 3.75 6.51 -14.58
N HIS A 52 4.87 6.54 -13.87
CA HIS A 52 5.94 5.56 -14.00
C HIS A 52 5.74 4.51 -12.94
N PHE A 53 5.70 3.26 -13.36
CA PHE A 53 5.57 2.11 -12.50
C PHE A 53 6.78 1.21 -12.59
N ARG A 54 7.17 0.64 -11.45
CA ARG A 54 8.09 -0.51 -11.40
C ARG A 54 7.27 -1.79 -11.34
N ILE A 55 7.68 -2.80 -12.10
CA ILE A 55 7.11 -4.14 -11.98
C ILE A 55 7.92 -4.95 -10.95
N ARG A 56 7.26 -5.55 -9.95
CA ARG A 56 7.93 -6.23 -8.81
C ARG A 56 7.53 -7.69 -8.67
N TYR A 57 6.23 -7.99 -8.73
CA TYR A 57 5.68 -9.31 -8.38
C TYR A 57 5.23 -10.12 -9.60
N ALA A 58 6.15 -10.41 -10.50
CA ALA A 58 5.99 -11.52 -11.45
C ALA A 58 7.20 -12.44 -11.38
N THR A 59 7.56 -12.84 -10.16
CA THR A 59 8.48 -13.96 -9.98
C THR A 59 7.76 -15.23 -10.43
N TRP A 60 8.31 -15.86 -11.47
CA TRP A 60 7.94 -17.18 -12.03
C TRP A 60 6.80 -17.24 -13.06
N ARG A 61 6.24 -16.11 -13.51
CA ARG A 61 5.21 -16.09 -14.57
C ARG A 61 5.41 -14.92 -15.53
N ALA A 62 4.92 -15.09 -16.75
CA ALA A 62 4.69 -13.96 -17.65
C ALA A 62 3.73 -12.95 -17.01
N TRP A 63 3.79 -11.71 -17.46
CA TRP A 63 2.99 -10.64 -16.90
C TRP A 63 2.42 -9.76 -18.01
N SER A 64 1.24 -9.21 -17.79
CA SER A 64 0.57 -8.28 -18.72
C SER A 64 -0.20 -7.24 -17.90
N LEU A 65 -0.61 -6.16 -18.55
CA LEU A 65 -1.63 -5.25 -18.01
C LEU A 65 -2.94 -5.42 -18.78
N ALA A 66 -4.07 -5.24 -18.09
CA ALA A 66 -5.38 -5.21 -18.73
C ALA A 66 -5.48 -4.15 -19.84
N ALA A 67 -6.45 -4.29 -20.74
CA ALA A 67 -6.61 -3.44 -21.92
C ALA A 67 -6.84 -1.96 -21.62
N ASN A 68 -7.55 -1.64 -20.53
CA ASN A 68 -8.12 -0.30 -20.31
C ASN A 68 -7.79 0.26 -18.91
N PRO A 69 -6.50 0.41 -18.56
CA PRO A 69 -6.14 1.05 -17.30
C PRO A 69 -6.55 2.52 -17.34
N ARG A 70 -6.88 3.05 -16.17
CA ARG A 70 -7.38 4.42 -16.01
C ARG A 70 -6.94 5.03 -14.69
N LEU A 71 -6.99 6.35 -14.62
CA LEU A 71 -6.95 7.05 -13.34
C LEU A 71 -8.37 7.42 -12.91
N GLU A 72 -8.61 7.43 -11.61
CA GLU A 72 -9.83 7.98 -11.03
C GLU A 72 -9.48 9.07 -10.03
N ALA A 73 -10.07 10.25 -10.19
CA ALA A 73 -9.87 11.38 -9.29
C ALA A 73 -11.12 12.24 -9.23
N ASP A 74 -11.52 12.65 -8.02
CA ASP A 74 -12.65 13.55 -7.80
C ASP A 74 -13.95 13.08 -8.51
N GLY A 75 -14.18 11.77 -8.56
CA GLY A 75 -15.35 11.13 -9.21
C GLY A 75 -15.30 11.10 -10.75
N GLN A 76 -14.17 11.46 -11.36
CA GLN A 76 -13.94 11.42 -12.81
C GLN A 76 -12.91 10.35 -13.17
N THR A 77 -12.99 9.88 -14.41
CA THR A 77 -12.11 8.85 -14.98
C THR A 77 -11.27 9.45 -16.10
N PHE A 78 -9.98 9.08 -16.15
CA PHE A 78 -8.99 9.56 -17.12
C PHE A 78 -8.37 8.35 -17.81
N ALA A 79 -8.58 8.24 -19.13
CA ALA A 79 -8.17 7.05 -19.87
C ALA A 79 -6.66 7.00 -20.09
N CYS A 80 -6.09 5.79 -20.09
CA CYS A 80 -4.73 5.59 -20.57
C CYS A 80 -4.71 5.67 -22.09
N GLN A 81 -3.85 6.54 -22.64
CA GLN A 81 -3.70 6.78 -24.06
C GLN A 81 -2.65 5.87 -24.69
N LYS A 82 -1.56 5.61 -23.96
CA LYS A 82 -0.45 4.77 -24.41
C LYS A 82 0.45 4.36 -23.25
N GLY A 83 1.25 3.33 -23.48
CA GLY A 83 2.30 2.92 -22.57
C GLY A 83 3.67 2.81 -23.26
N ARG A 84 4.71 2.85 -22.44
CA ARG A 84 6.07 2.43 -22.81
C ARG A 84 6.57 1.43 -21.80
N ILE A 85 7.40 0.50 -22.22
CA ILE A 85 8.11 -0.43 -21.35
C ILE A 85 9.61 -0.17 -21.47
N ILE A 86 10.26 -0.08 -20.32
CA ILE A 86 11.70 0.09 -20.21
C ILE A 86 12.24 -1.11 -19.44
N THR A 87 13.19 -1.82 -20.04
CA THR A 87 13.89 -2.93 -19.39
C THR A 87 15.29 -2.48 -18.99
N HIS A 88 15.65 -2.74 -17.74
CA HIS A 88 16.88 -2.28 -17.12
C HIS A 88 17.80 -3.42 -16.65
N GLU A 89 19.11 -3.19 -16.67
CA GLU A 89 20.07 -4.00 -15.91
C GLU A 89 20.90 -3.09 -15.00
N GLY A 90 20.57 -3.10 -13.70
CA GLY A 90 21.12 -2.13 -12.77
C GLY A 90 20.70 -0.70 -13.12
N LYS A 91 21.66 0.11 -13.60
CA LYS A 91 21.40 1.50 -14.06
C LYS A 91 21.32 1.63 -15.58
N GLU A 92 21.63 0.58 -16.32
CA GLU A 92 21.62 0.57 -17.77
C GLU A 92 20.20 0.36 -18.30
N VAL A 93 19.85 1.06 -19.39
CA VAL A 93 18.60 0.83 -20.14
C VAL A 93 18.92 -0.10 -21.29
N LEU A 94 18.38 -1.31 -21.26
CA LEU A 94 18.59 -2.33 -22.29
C LEU A 94 17.60 -2.19 -23.44
N ALA A 95 16.35 -1.84 -23.13
CA ALA A 95 15.29 -1.66 -24.10
C ALA A 95 14.35 -0.54 -23.66
N ASP A 96 13.78 0.16 -24.63
CA ASP A 96 12.77 1.19 -24.46
C ASP A 96 11.80 1.10 -25.65
N GLU A 97 10.65 0.51 -25.40
CA GLU A 97 9.70 0.06 -26.43
C GLU A 97 8.29 0.57 -26.15
N THR A 98 7.44 0.55 -27.17
CA THR A 98 6.00 0.73 -26.97
C THR A 98 5.48 -0.43 -26.12
N PHE A 99 4.67 -0.11 -25.10
CA PHE A 99 3.99 -1.12 -24.32
C PHE A 99 2.65 -1.47 -24.98
N GLU A 100 2.39 -2.77 -25.14
CA GLU A 100 1.17 -3.32 -25.69
C GLU A 100 0.36 -3.92 -24.53
N PHE A 101 -0.85 -3.44 -24.31
CA PHE A 101 -1.74 -4.01 -23.29
C PHE A 101 -2.13 -5.44 -23.66
N GLU A 102 -2.42 -6.27 -22.66
CA GLU A 102 -2.75 -7.69 -22.74
C GLU A 102 -1.67 -8.61 -23.32
N LYS A 103 -0.59 -8.05 -23.89
CA LYS A 103 0.58 -8.81 -24.30
C LYS A 103 1.30 -9.36 -23.07
N GLU A 104 1.61 -10.64 -23.11
CA GLU A 104 2.44 -11.28 -22.10
C GLU A 104 3.93 -10.93 -22.30
N TYR A 105 4.56 -10.47 -21.23
CA TYR A 105 5.98 -10.17 -21.14
C TYR A 105 6.67 -11.21 -20.24
N GLU A 106 7.75 -11.83 -20.73
CA GLU A 106 8.44 -12.92 -20.03
C GLU A 106 9.72 -12.48 -19.28
N LYS A 107 10.03 -13.25 -18.22
CA LYS A 107 11.37 -13.53 -17.69
C LYS A 107 12.16 -12.49 -16.91
N ASN A 108 11.82 -11.20 -16.84
CA ASN A 108 12.50 -10.32 -15.89
C ASN A 108 11.64 -9.15 -15.43
N ALA A 109 10.45 -9.42 -14.90
CA ALA A 109 9.55 -8.38 -14.41
C ALA A 109 10.25 -7.35 -13.48
N ARG A 110 11.22 -7.79 -12.66
CA ARG A 110 12.00 -6.88 -11.78
C ARG A 110 12.95 -5.91 -12.51
N LYS A 111 13.25 -6.18 -13.77
CA LYS A 111 14.02 -5.31 -14.67
C LYS A 111 13.11 -4.35 -15.43
N ASP A 112 11.81 -4.63 -15.50
CA ASP A 112 10.86 -3.86 -16.29
C ASP A 112 10.26 -2.70 -15.49
N SER A 113 10.05 -1.59 -16.18
CA SER A 113 9.25 -0.47 -15.73
C SER A 113 8.28 -0.07 -16.84
N VAL A 114 7.07 0.28 -16.47
CA VAL A 114 6.05 0.73 -17.42
C VAL A 114 5.76 2.20 -17.19
N ILE A 115 5.72 2.98 -18.26
CA ILE A 115 5.36 4.39 -18.24
C ILE A 115 4.02 4.53 -18.96
N LEU A 116 2.98 4.87 -18.22
CA LEU A 116 1.63 5.04 -18.75
C LEU A 116 1.29 6.52 -18.86
N TYR A 117 0.66 6.89 -19.97
CA TYR A 117 0.28 8.26 -20.30
C TYR A 117 -1.23 8.35 -20.28
N PHE A 118 -1.78 9.16 -19.38
CA PHE A 118 -3.21 9.37 -19.22
C PHE A 118 -3.60 10.79 -19.57
N ASP A 119 -4.90 11.01 -19.75
CA ASP A 119 -5.47 12.36 -19.82
C ASP A 119 -5.02 13.23 -18.61
N PRO A 120 -4.88 14.55 -18.79
CA PRO A 120 -4.40 15.43 -17.73
C PRO A 120 -5.40 15.51 -16.59
N LEU A 121 -4.92 15.29 -15.36
CA LEU A 121 -5.73 15.48 -14.17
C LEU A 121 -6.09 16.96 -13.99
N PRO A 122 -7.27 17.28 -13.41
CA PRO A 122 -7.66 18.66 -13.13
C PRO A 122 -6.62 19.39 -12.28
N LYS A 123 -6.47 20.69 -12.54
CA LYS A 123 -5.57 21.51 -11.74
C LYS A 123 -6.04 21.54 -10.28
N GLY A 124 -5.15 21.11 -9.39
CA GLY A 124 -5.39 21.14 -7.95
C GLY A 124 -5.78 19.79 -7.34
N THR A 125 -5.95 18.74 -8.16
CA THR A 125 -6.12 17.35 -7.70
C THR A 125 -5.06 17.01 -6.64
N LYS A 126 -5.51 16.44 -5.53
CA LYS A 126 -4.65 16.11 -4.37
C LYS A 126 -4.21 14.66 -4.38
N THR A 127 -5.14 13.80 -4.76
CA THR A 127 -4.97 12.35 -4.81
C THR A 127 -5.70 11.80 -6.02
N PHE A 128 -5.24 10.66 -6.52
CA PHE A 128 -5.94 9.90 -7.55
C PHE A 128 -5.70 8.40 -7.32
N ASP A 129 -6.56 7.57 -7.88
CA ASP A 129 -6.43 6.13 -7.91
C ASP A 129 -5.94 5.71 -9.29
N PHE A 130 -5.08 4.68 -9.34
CA PHE A 130 -4.78 3.93 -10.54
C PHE A 130 -5.59 2.64 -10.51
N ILE A 131 -6.44 2.46 -11.52
CA ILE A 131 -7.24 1.24 -11.70
C ILE A 131 -6.76 0.57 -12.97
N GLU A 132 -6.14 -0.59 -12.84
CA GLU A 132 -5.80 -1.43 -13.99
C GLU A 132 -7.07 -2.01 -14.61
N ASP A 133 -7.94 -2.59 -13.78
CA ASP A 133 -9.24 -3.12 -14.16
C ASP A 133 -10.13 -3.29 -12.90
N ASP A 134 -11.42 -3.54 -13.10
CA ASP A 134 -12.42 -3.68 -12.03
C ASP A 134 -12.35 -5.04 -11.31
N ASP A 135 -11.60 -6.01 -11.84
CA ASP A 135 -11.38 -7.29 -11.15
C ASP A 135 -10.58 -7.06 -9.84
N PRO A 136 -11.05 -7.58 -8.69
CA PRO A 136 -10.35 -7.45 -7.41
C PRO A 136 -8.90 -7.99 -7.40
N ARG A 137 -8.53 -8.82 -8.37
CA ARG A 137 -7.18 -9.39 -8.55
C ARG A 137 -6.27 -8.56 -9.45
N SER A 138 -6.80 -7.55 -10.13
CA SER A 138 -6.02 -6.60 -10.92
C SER A 138 -5.15 -5.73 -10.03
N TRP A 139 -4.15 -5.07 -10.60
CA TRP A 139 -3.14 -4.31 -9.89
C TRP A 139 -3.57 -2.85 -9.71
N ASN A 140 -4.47 -2.64 -8.77
CA ASN A 140 -5.06 -1.34 -8.46
C ASN A 140 -4.33 -0.69 -7.28
N THR A 141 -4.04 0.61 -7.40
CA THR A 141 -3.40 1.42 -6.35
C THR A 141 -4.25 2.65 -6.04
N PHE A 142 -4.58 2.87 -4.78
CA PHE A 142 -5.54 3.88 -4.35
C PHE A 142 -4.88 4.99 -3.54
N GLY A 143 -5.35 6.22 -3.72
CA GLY A 143 -4.97 7.40 -2.99
C GLY A 143 -3.53 7.84 -3.25
N ILE A 144 -3.04 7.74 -4.48
CA ILE A 144 -1.72 8.24 -4.87
C ILE A 144 -1.66 9.75 -4.67
N ARG A 145 -0.77 10.23 -3.79
CA ARG A 145 -0.66 11.64 -3.40
C ARG A 145 0.19 12.43 -4.38
N LEU A 146 -0.27 13.64 -4.68
CA LEU A 146 0.43 14.58 -5.55
C LEU A 146 1.21 15.64 -4.78
N ASP A 147 1.40 15.54 -3.47
CA ASP A 147 2.01 16.59 -2.64
C ASP A 147 3.34 16.22 -1.99
N ASN A 148 3.92 15.05 -2.33
CA ASN A 148 5.16 14.51 -1.73
C ASN A 148 5.09 14.34 -0.20
N LYS A 149 3.89 14.25 0.38
CA LYS A 149 3.71 13.95 1.81
C LYS A 149 3.30 12.50 1.99
N LEU A 150 3.67 11.93 3.12
CA LEU A 150 3.08 10.67 3.59
C LEU A 150 1.66 10.91 4.07
N TYR A 151 0.86 9.84 4.13
CA TYR A 151 -0.37 9.87 4.91
C TYR A 151 -0.04 10.02 6.40
N PRO A 152 -0.89 10.73 7.17
CA PRO A 152 -0.69 10.84 8.61
C PRO A 152 -0.82 9.45 9.25
N GLU A 153 0.06 9.17 10.20
CA GLU A 153 -0.06 8.00 11.07
C GLU A 153 -1.32 8.16 11.94
N LEU A 154 -2.15 7.12 11.97
CA LEU A 154 -3.39 7.05 12.75
C LEU A 154 -3.13 6.51 14.16
N LEU A 155 -2.00 5.81 14.34
CA LEU A 155 -1.58 5.26 15.62
C LEU A 155 -0.39 6.04 16.19
N PRO A 156 -0.30 6.18 17.52
CA PRO A 156 0.87 6.76 18.15
C PRO A 156 2.10 5.88 17.88
N ALA A 157 3.27 6.52 17.82
CA ALA A 157 4.54 5.80 17.73
C ALA A 157 4.64 4.74 18.86
N TYR A 158 5.05 3.52 18.48
CA TYR A 158 5.24 2.43 19.42
C TYR A 158 6.20 2.86 20.53
N LYS A 159 5.74 2.75 21.77
CA LYS A 159 6.57 2.99 22.96
C LYS A 159 6.96 1.63 23.50
N PRO A 160 8.22 1.18 23.33
CA PRO A 160 8.65 -0.08 23.93
C PRO A 160 8.43 -0.02 25.43
N ARG A 161 7.84 -1.10 25.97
CA ARG A 161 7.72 -1.23 27.41
C ARG A 161 9.13 -1.21 27.98
N LYS A 162 9.40 -0.26 28.88
CA LYS A 162 10.65 -0.27 29.62
C LYS A 162 10.64 -1.51 30.50
N ASP A 163 11.73 -2.28 30.43
CA ASP A 163 12.00 -3.31 31.41
C ASP A 163 11.99 -2.64 32.80
N ASP A 164 11.09 -3.10 33.65
CA ASP A 164 10.95 -2.59 35.02
C ASP A 164 11.91 -3.28 35.99
N GLY A 165 12.76 -4.18 35.47
CA GLY A 165 13.77 -4.93 36.22
C GLY A 165 13.16 -5.96 37.17
N LYS A 166 11.84 -6.17 37.12
CA LYS A 166 11.18 -7.17 37.94
C LYS A 166 11.32 -8.55 37.28
N PRO A 167 11.48 -9.62 38.08
CA PRO A 167 11.37 -10.97 37.55
C PRO A 167 10.03 -11.14 36.81
N LEU A 168 10.07 -11.83 35.67
CA LEU A 168 8.84 -12.23 35.00
C LEU A 168 8.00 -13.05 35.97
N GLU A 169 6.71 -12.71 36.07
CA GLU A 169 5.75 -13.50 36.83
C GLU A 169 5.79 -14.95 36.31
N PRO A 170 5.80 -15.97 37.19
CA PRO A 170 5.76 -17.36 36.77
C PRO A 170 4.55 -17.61 35.86
N LEU A 171 4.80 -18.19 34.68
CA LEU A 171 3.75 -18.57 33.75
C LEU A 171 2.82 -19.58 34.44
N THR A 172 1.62 -19.12 34.81
CA THR A 172 0.59 -20.00 35.35
C THR A 172 -0.29 -20.46 34.21
N LEU A 173 -0.39 -21.78 34.03
CA LEU A 173 -1.24 -22.38 33.01
C LEU A 173 -2.71 -22.08 33.32
N LYS A 174 -3.32 -21.24 32.49
CA LYS A 174 -4.76 -20.98 32.51
C LYS A 174 -5.42 -21.73 31.36
N TYR A 175 -6.61 -22.24 31.62
CA TYR A 175 -7.48 -22.86 30.62
C TYR A 175 -8.74 -22.01 30.51
N GLY A 176 -9.22 -21.76 29.30
CA GLY A 176 -10.41 -20.92 29.07
C GLY A 176 -10.40 -20.24 27.71
N GLU A 177 -11.42 -19.44 27.44
CA GLU A 177 -11.50 -18.62 26.23
C GLU A 177 -10.46 -17.49 26.29
N ALA A 178 -9.84 -17.20 25.16
CA ALA A 178 -8.96 -16.04 25.00
C ALA A 178 -9.49 -15.21 23.84
N LYS A 179 -9.70 -13.91 24.06
CA LYS A 179 -10.32 -13.05 23.04
C LYS A 179 -9.24 -12.20 22.37
N ALA A 180 -9.33 -12.07 21.05
CA ALA A 180 -8.59 -11.07 20.31
C ALA A 180 -9.58 -10.00 19.81
N THR A 181 -9.16 -8.75 19.77
CA THR A 181 -9.86 -7.69 19.03
C THR A 181 -8.83 -7.03 18.14
N ILE A 182 -9.07 -7.03 16.83
CA ILE A 182 -8.12 -6.49 15.86
C ILE A 182 -8.78 -5.32 15.16
N THR A 183 -8.35 -4.11 15.46
CA THR A 183 -8.91 -2.90 14.85
C THR A 183 -7.98 -2.43 13.74
N MET A 184 -8.51 -2.34 12.52
CA MET A 184 -7.82 -1.73 11.39
C MET A 184 -8.28 -0.28 11.25
N HIS A 185 -7.33 0.65 11.31
CA HIS A 185 -7.61 2.08 11.21
C HIS A 185 -7.59 2.56 9.75
N GLY A 186 -8.48 3.49 9.39
CA GLY A 186 -8.49 4.18 8.10
C GLY A 186 -9.79 4.04 7.29
N ASP A 187 -10.09 5.01 6.41
CA ASP A 187 -11.34 4.99 5.63
C ASP A 187 -11.24 4.02 4.45
N SER A 188 -12.15 3.04 4.45
CA SER A 188 -12.39 2.03 3.41
C SER A 188 -11.18 1.18 3.04
N ILE A 189 -11.22 -0.08 3.42
CA ILE A 189 -10.21 -1.11 3.11
C ILE A 189 -10.39 -1.60 1.66
N LYS A 190 -10.38 -0.69 0.67
CA LYS A 190 -10.45 -1.06 -0.76
C LYS A 190 -9.10 -1.59 -1.24
N GLY A 191 -8.87 -2.89 -1.11
CA GLY A 191 -7.68 -3.55 -1.65
C GLY A 191 -6.83 -4.36 -0.67
N PHE A 192 -7.07 -4.31 0.65
CA PHE A 192 -6.57 -5.36 1.53
C PHE A 192 -7.60 -6.49 1.45
N GLY A 193 -7.49 -7.28 0.38
CA GLY A 193 -8.54 -8.23 0.00
C GLY A 193 -8.73 -9.39 0.97
N TRP A 194 -7.79 -9.58 1.91
CA TRP A 194 -7.76 -10.76 2.78
C TRP A 194 -7.05 -10.44 4.10
N PHE A 195 -7.78 -10.64 5.19
CA PHE A 195 -7.18 -10.92 6.48
C PHE A 195 -7.15 -12.44 6.65
N GLU A 196 -5.98 -13.00 6.91
CA GLU A 196 -5.83 -14.45 7.16
C GLU A 196 -5.33 -14.64 8.59
N GLU A 197 -6.19 -15.18 9.43
CA GLU A 197 -5.78 -15.77 10.70
C GLU A 197 -5.06 -17.08 10.39
N LYS A 198 -3.79 -17.20 10.81
CA LYS A 198 -3.04 -18.45 10.77
C LYS A 198 -2.65 -18.85 12.18
N GLY A 199 -3.20 -19.96 12.62
CA GLY A 199 -2.84 -20.57 13.89
C GLY A 199 -2.55 -22.04 13.70
N CYS A 200 -1.77 -22.61 14.61
CA CYS A 200 -1.87 -24.02 14.89
C CYS A 200 -2.74 -24.14 16.13
N ASP A 201 -3.80 -24.94 16.08
CA ASP A 201 -4.44 -25.43 17.29
C ASP A 201 -3.37 -26.13 18.12
N PRO A 202 -2.99 -25.60 19.29
CA PRO A 202 -1.85 -26.11 20.05
C PRO A 202 -2.12 -27.47 20.69
N ILE A 203 -3.31 -28.05 20.47
CA ILE A 203 -3.82 -29.25 21.11
C ILE A 203 -4.00 -30.36 20.09
N THR A 204 -4.76 -30.08 19.03
CA THR A 204 -4.95 -31.05 17.95
C THR A 204 -3.77 -31.05 16.99
N ASN A 205 -2.89 -30.05 17.10
CA ASN A 205 -1.83 -29.76 16.14
C ASN A 205 -2.40 -29.52 14.72
N GLU A 206 -3.69 -29.19 14.64
CA GLU A 206 -4.35 -28.86 13.38
C GLU A 206 -4.09 -27.41 13.03
N TYR A 207 -3.74 -27.20 11.77
CA TYR A 207 -3.61 -25.85 11.25
C TYR A 207 -4.99 -25.23 11.04
N ILE A 208 -5.23 -24.08 11.68
CA ILE A 208 -6.44 -23.29 11.50
C ILE A 208 -6.09 -22.10 10.61
N ALA A 209 -6.79 -21.98 9.48
CA ALA A 209 -6.81 -20.79 8.66
C ALA A 209 -8.23 -20.25 8.56
N LYS A 210 -8.45 -19.02 9.05
CA LYS A 210 -9.73 -18.33 8.89
C LYS A 210 -9.50 -17.05 8.11
N THR A 211 -10.25 -16.90 7.02
CA THR A 211 -10.20 -15.73 6.16
C THR A 211 -11.46 -14.92 6.35
N THR A 212 -11.31 -13.64 6.62
CA THR A 212 -12.44 -12.74 6.84
C THR A 212 -12.36 -11.56 5.86
N LYS A 213 -13.53 -11.08 5.38
CA LYS A 213 -13.61 -10.06 4.31
C LYS A 213 -14.15 -8.66 4.70
N ASP A 214 -14.86 -8.48 5.83
CA ASP A 214 -15.29 -7.14 6.34
C ASP A 214 -15.34 -7.01 7.89
N ASP A 215 -15.18 -5.77 8.39
CA ASP A 215 -15.29 -5.25 9.78
C ASP A 215 -14.89 -6.22 10.91
N PHE A 216 -13.59 -6.42 11.13
CA PHE A 216 -13.15 -7.50 12.02
C PHE A 216 -13.07 -7.06 13.48
N THR A 217 -13.96 -7.60 14.30
CA THR A 217 -13.59 -8.05 15.65
C THR A 217 -13.49 -9.57 15.58
N LEU A 218 -12.29 -10.13 15.75
CA LEU A 218 -12.06 -11.57 15.65
C LEU A 218 -12.17 -12.25 17.02
N PHE A 219 -13.33 -12.82 17.34
CA PHE A 219 -13.49 -13.66 18.51
C PHE A 219 -12.84 -15.03 18.29
N TYR A 220 -11.83 -15.34 19.10
CA TYR A 220 -11.25 -16.68 19.21
C TYR A 220 -11.88 -17.36 20.43
N SER A 221 -12.37 -18.59 20.27
CA SER A 221 -12.92 -19.38 21.36
C SER A 221 -12.41 -20.81 21.22
N GLN A 222 -11.69 -21.29 22.22
CA GLN A 222 -11.27 -22.69 22.33
C GLN A 222 -11.75 -23.26 23.66
N PRO A 223 -12.22 -24.52 23.70
CA PRO A 223 -12.38 -25.24 24.95
C PRO A 223 -11.02 -25.73 25.47
N ALA A 224 -10.51 -25.01 26.48
CA ALA A 224 -9.58 -25.46 27.52
C ALA A 224 -8.52 -26.52 27.19
N TYR A 225 -7.27 -26.11 26.90
CA TYR A 225 -6.09 -26.95 27.18
C TYR A 225 -4.85 -26.16 27.60
N SER A 226 -4.00 -26.86 28.38
CA SER A 226 -2.70 -26.46 28.91
C SER A 226 -1.60 -26.72 27.91
N THR A 227 -0.72 -25.73 27.78
CA THR A 227 0.52 -25.85 27.03
C THR A 227 1.65 -25.32 27.91
N VAL A 228 2.75 -26.07 28.04
CA VAL A 228 3.93 -25.67 28.83
C VAL A 228 4.73 -24.49 28.23
N GLU A 229 4.30 -23.95 27.08
CA GLU A 229 5.00 -22.88 26.36
C GLU A 229 4.04 -21.81 25.79
N PRO A 230 4.48 -20.55 25.64
CA PRO A 230 3.76 -19.52 24.89
C PRO A 230 3.48 -19.98 23.45
N ARG A 231 2.27 -19.73 22.94
CA ARG A 231 1.87 -20.12 21.57
C ARG A 231 1.58 -18.91 20.69
N PHE A 232 2.02 -19.02 19.45
CA PHE A 232 1.94 -17.99 18.43
C PHE A 232 0.61 -18.13 17.67
N ILE A 233 -0.18 -17.06 17.63
CA ILE A 233 -1.20 -16.88 16.61
C ILE A 233 -0.68 -15.79 15.67
N GLY A 234 -0.46 -16.17 14.41
CA GLY A 234 -0.03 -15.22 13.39
C GLY A 234 -1.26 -14.66 12.72
N THR A 235 -1.55 -13.38 12.93
CA THR A 235 -2.40 -12.68 11.96
C THR A 235 -1.53 -12.26 10.78
N LYS A 236 -2.03 -12.46 9.56
CA LYS A 236 -1.42 -11.93 8.35
C LYS A 236 -2.38 -10.92 7.74
N LEU A 237 -1.88 -9.71 7.55
CA LEU A 237 -2.51 -8.76 6.64
C LEU A 237 -1.74 -8.81 5.32
N ASP A 238 -2.45 -9.15 4.25
CA ASP A 238 -1.83 -9.23 2.94
C ASP A 238 -1.13 -7.90 2.57
N LEU A 239 0.05 -8.02 1.96
CA LEU A 239 0.89 -6.92 1.47
C LEU A 239 1.54 -6.00 2.52
N THR A 240 1.20 -6.11 3.81
CA THR A 240 1.78 -5.28 4.87
C THR A 240 2.69 -6.07 5.83
N GLY A 241 2.29 -7.30 6.21
CA GLY A 241 3.11 -8.15 7.07
C GLY A 241 2.32 -9.17 7.89
N GLN A 242 3.05 -9.92 8.72
CA GLN A 242 2.49 -10.79 9.74
C GLN A 242 2.62 -10.11 11.11
N PHE A 243 1.54 -10.06 11.88
CA PHE A 243 1.55 -9.56 13.25
C PHE A 243 1.37 -10.75 14.21
N PRO A 244 2.42 -11.13 14.95
CA PRO A 244 2.29 -12.16 15.95
C PRO A 244 1.46 -11.66 17.13
N MET A 245 0.51 -12.46 17.59
CA MET A 245 -0.19 -12.25 18.86
C MET A 245 -0.06 -13.48 19.75
N TYR A 246 0.04 -13.23 21.05
CA TYR A 246 -0.04 -14.25 22.08
C TYR A 246 -1.40 -14.11 22.77
N LEU A 247 -2.25 -15.13 22.66
CA LEU A 247 -3.53 -15.15 23.35
C LEU A 247 -3.38 -15.90 24.68
N ILE A 248 -3.81 -15.25 25.77
CA ILE A 248 -3.77 -15.82 27.13
C ILE A 248 -5.21 -16.13 27.57
N PRO A 249 -5.51 -17.37 27.99
CA PRO A 249 -6.84 -17.73 28.47
C PRO A 249 -7.31 -16.87 29.64
N GLY A 250 -8.54 -16.37 29.52
CA GLY A 250 -9.15 -15.42 30.45
C GLY A 250 -8.88 -13.95 30.14
N GLU A 251 -7.99 -13.64 29.19
CA GLU A 251 -7.62 -12.27 28.84
C GLU A 251 -8.18 -11.84 27.47
N THR A 252 -8.29 -10.53 27.28
CA THR A 252 -8.56 -9.92 25.98
C THR A 252 -7.32 -9.20 25.46
N VAL A 253 -6.86 -9.61 24.28
CA VAL A 253 -5.75 -8.97 23.59
C VAL A 253 -6.30 -8.06 22.51
N THR A 254 -5.89 -6.79 22.52
CA THR A 254 -6.26 -5.83 21.47
C THR A 254 -5.05 -5.52 20.59
N LEU A 255 -5.25 -5.58 19.27
CA LEU A 255 -4.27 -5.22 18.26
C LEU A 255 -4.85 -4.11 17.38
N ASP A 256 -4.22 -2.96 17.40
CA ASP A 256 -4.53 -1.85 16.51
C ASP A 256 -3.50 -1.80 15.37
N ILE A 257 -3.99 -1.77 14.14
CA ILE A 257 -3.17 -1.75 12.92
C ILE A 257 -3.50 -0.47 12.14
N ASP A 258 -2.48 0.31 11.83
CA ASP A 258 -2.53 1.33 10.78
C ASP A 258 -1.94 0.72 9.49
N PRO A 259 -2.79 0.24 8.57
CA PRO A 259 -2.34 -0.46 7.38
C PRO A 259 -1.66 0.49 6.38
N VAL A 260 -2.01 1.78 6.40
CA VAL A 260 -1.39 2.79 5.53
C VAL A 260 0.04 3.07 5.98
N ALA A 261 0.25 3.23 7.29
CA ALA A 261 1.59 3.32 7.86
C ALA A 261 2.40 2.05 7.56
N CYS A 262 1.80 0.86 7.71
CA CYS A 262 2.45 -0.42 7.41
C CYS A 262 2.89 -0.55 5.95
N LEU A 263 2.07 -0.09 5.01
CA LEU A 263 2.40 -0.03 3.60
C LEU A 263 3.54 0.97 3.31
N ALA A 264 3.52 2.14 3.95
CA ALA A 264 4.56 3.15 3.82
C ALA A 264 5.94 2.69 4.32
N MET A 265 5.99 1.71 5.23
CA MET A 265 7.24 1.14 5.76
C MET A 265 7.82 0.00 4.91
N GLN A 266 7.06 -0.54 3.94
CA GLN A 266 7.58 -1.57 3.05
C GLN A 266 8.74 -1.00 2.22
N VAL A 267 9.95 -1.57 2.37
CA VAL A 267 11.19 -1.10 1.71
C VAL A 267 11.09 -0.92 0.19
N ASP A 268 10.16 -1.62 -0.45
CA ASP A 268 9.93 -1.59 -1.89
C ASP A 268 8.81 -0.62 -2.33
N VAL A 269 8.05 -0.08 -1.38
CA VAL A 269 6.91 0.85 -1.56
C VAL A 269 7.23 2.24 -0.98
N ALA A 270 8.13 2.30 -0.02
CA ALA A 270 8.37 3.48 0.80
C ALA A 270 8.83 4.70 -0.01
N ALA A 271 8.04 5.77 0.10
CA ALA A 271 8.47 7.13 -0.18
C ALA A 271 9.43 7.60 0.94
N GLY A 272 10.72 7.25 0.84
CA GLY A 272 11.70 7.60 1.88
C GLY A 272 11.88 6.53 2.95
N LYS A 273 12.83 6.74 3.88
CA LYS A 273 13.34 5.70 4.79
C LYS A 273 12.25 5.10 5.69
N PRO A 274 12.28 3.77 5.95
CA PRO A 274 11.31 3.12 6.84
C PRO A 274 11.48 3.65 8.28
N THR A 275 10.44 4.28 8.81
CA THR A 275 10.24 4.42 10.26
C THR A 275 9.69 3.09 10.80
N GLY A 276 9.89 2.76 12.08
CA GLY A 276 9.58 1.44 12.64
C GLY A 276 8.08 1.13 12.73
N TYR A 277 7.75 -0.16 12.88
CA TYR A 277 6.38 -0.68 12.97
C TYR A 277 5.45 0.21 13.83
N CYS A 278 4.42 0.80 13.22
CA CYS A 278 3.33 1.47 13.93
C CYS A 278 2.26 0.44 14.31
N VAL A 279 2.60 -0.40 15.28
CA VAL A 279 1.67 -1.35 15.91
C VAL A 279 1.36 -0.84 17.31
N GLY A 280 0.07 -0.64 17.60
CA GLY A 280 -0.43 -0.28 18.92
C GLY A 280 -1.19 -1.46 19.52
N GLY A 281 -1.09 -1.65 20.84
CA GLY A 281 -1.86 -2.67 21.54
C GLY A 281 -1.58 -2.65 23.03
N THR A 282 -2.59 -3.01 23.82
CA THR A 282 -2.51 -3.19 25.26
C THR A 282 -3.03 -4.58 25.62
N ILE A 283 -2.32 -5.26 26.51
CA ILE A 283 -2.85 -6.43 27.22
C ILE A 283 -3.71 -5.84 28.35
N GLY A 284 -5.01 -6.15 28.37
CA GLY A 284 -5.96 -5.59 29.32
C GLY A 284 -6.80 -6.69 30.00
N ASP A 285 -6.84 -6.58 31.33
CA ASP A 285 -7.60 -7.28 32.38
C ASP A 285 -8.17 -8.69 32.11
#